data_AF-A0A9R1AI93-F1
#
_entry.id   AF-A0A9R1AI93-F1
#
_cell.length_a   1.000
_cell.length_b   1.000
_cell.length_c   1.000
_cell.angle_alpha   90.00
_cell.angle_beta   90.00
_cell.angle_gamma   90.00
#
_symmetry.space_group_name_H-M   'P 1'
#
loop_
_entity.id
_entity.type
_entity.pdbx_description
1 polymer ?
#
loop_
_entity_poly.entity_id
_entity_poly.type
_entity_poly.pdbx_seq_one_letter_code
_entity_poly.pdbx_strand_id
1 'polypeptide(L)'
;MFGHEVVEKIKEEYCDAFLTAHFEVPGEMFSLSMEAKTRGMGVVGSTQNILDFIKYHLKQTLDRNVDDHLQFVLGTESGMITSIVAAVRQLFDSYESSKEGASIEVEIVFPVSSDAISKTSIDDSHHFGSSVANDLEQISIVPGVFSGEGCSIHGGCASCPYMKMNSLESLFKICQQLPGEDNSLSVYQASRLNAKTSLGKLVAEVGCEPILHMRHFQARRAQLQRDTSSSSPIASQVVC
;
A
#
# COMPACT_ATOMS: atom_id res chain seq x y z
N MET A 1 -10.58 -7.67 9.36
CA MET A 1 -9.99 -7.27 8.07
C MET A 1 -9.01 -8.30 7.54
N PHE A 2 -8.33 -9.05 8.40
CA PHE A 2 -7.57 -10.25 8.02
C PHE A 2 -7.64 -11.23 9.21
N GLY A 3 -8.83 -11.80 9.42
CA GLY A 3 -9.10 -12.64 10.61
C GLY A 3 -8.47 -14.02 10.52
N HIS A 4 -8.69 -14.81 11.58
CA HIS A 4 -8.15 -16.16 11.73
C HIS A 4 -8.29 -17.04 10.47
N GLU A 5 -9.48 -17.11 9.86
CA GLU A 5 -9.72 -17.96 8.69
C GLU A 5 -8.86 -17.60 7.47
N VAL A 6 -8.70 -16.29 7.21
CA VAL A 6 -7.83 -15.80 6.11
C VAL A 6 -6.37 -16.15 6.40
N VAL A 7 -5.95 -16.02 7.66
CA VAL A 7 -4.58 -16.31 8.08
C VAL A 7 -4.26 -17.81 8.03
N GLU A 8 -5.17 -18.68 8.46
CA GLU A 8 -4.98 -20.13 8.34
C GLU A 8 -4.87 -20.54 6.87
N LYS A 9 -5.71 -19.99 6.00
CA LYS A 9 -5.61 -20.26 4.56
C LYS A 9 -4.29 -19.80 3.95
N ILE A 10 -3.77 -18.63 4.36
CA ILE A 10 -2.44 -18.16 3.95
C ILE A 10 -1.35 -19.13 4.42
N LYS A 11 -1.44 -19.67 5.64
CA LYS A 11 -0.47 -20.64 6.14
C LYS A 11 -0.52 -21.96 5.38
N GLU A 12 -1.68 -22.36 4.87
CA GLU A 12 -1.84 -23.61 4.11
C GLU A 12 -1.39 -23.45 2.65
N GLU A 13 -1.77 -22.36 1.99
CA GLU A 13 -1.60 -22.17 0.54
C GLU A 13 -0.39 -21.32 0.16
N TYR A 14 0.12 -20.48 1.07
CA TYR A 14 1.18 -19.48 0.82
C TYR A 14 2.25 -19.49 1.92
N CYS A 15 2.67 -20.67 2.37
CA CYS A 15 3.60 -20.83 3.50
C CYS A 15 5.04 -20.37 3.21
N ASP A 16 5.45 -20.37 1.95
CA ASP A 16 6.75 -19.95 1.43
C ASP A 16 6.73 -18.55 0.81
N ALA A 17 5.55 -17.91 0.76
CA ALA A 17 5.40 -16.57 0.24
C ALA A 17 5.98 -15.51 1.18
N PHE A 18 6.33 -14.37 0.59
CA PHE A 18 6.70 -13.17 1.32
C PHE A 18 5.46 -12.52 1.96
N LEU A 19 5.46 -12.38 3.28
CA LEU A 19 4.30 -11.88 4.02
C LEU A 19 4.48 -10.42 4.45
N THR A 20 3.52 -9.58 4.08
CA THR A 20 3.58 -8.15 4.38
C THR A 20 2.38 -7.71 5.21
N ALA A 21 2.58 -6.77 6.14
CA ALA A 21 1.48 -6.16 6.89
C ALA A 21 1.69 -4.65 7.11
N HIS A 22 0.62 -3.89 6.94
CA HIS A 22 0.57 -2.48 7.33
C HIS A 22 0.45 -2.35 8.85
N PHE A 23 0.98 -1.28 9.44
CA PHE A 23 0.86 -1.03 10.89
C PHE A 23 -0.59 -0.97 11.41
N GLU A 24 -1.53 -0.66 10.51
CA GLU A 24 -2.96 -0.54 10.83
C GLU A 24 -3.69 -1.89 10.76
N VAL A 25 -3.05 -2.95 10.27
CA VAL A 25 -3.66 -4.29 10.26
C VAL A 25 -3.56 -4.88 11.67
N PRO A 26 -4.69 -5.16 12.35
CA PRO A 26 -4.66 -5.76 13.67
C PRO A 26 -4.56 -7.29 13.59
N GLY A 27 -4.21 -7.90 14.73
CA GLY A 27 -4.50 -9.31 15.01
C GLY A 27 -3.55 -10.31 14.36
N GLU A 28 -4.13 -11.34 13.76
CA GLU A 28 -3.43 -12.55 13.34
C GLU A 28 -2.48 -12.28 12.16
N MET A 29 -2.89 -11.48 11.17
CA MET A 29 -2.06 -11.19 10.00
C MET A 29 -0.80 -10.39 10.36
N PHE A 30 -0.93 -9.43 11.27
CA PHE A 30 0.22 -8.68 11.80
C PHE A 30 1.22 -9.62 12.48
N SER A 31 0.72 -10.55 13.29
CA SER A 31 1.53 -11.52 14.01
C SER A 31 2.25 -12.47 13.04
N LEU A 32 1.53 -12.95 12.02
CA LEU A 32 2.06 -13.80 10.96
C LEU A 32 3.18 -13.10 10.17
N SER A 33 2.96 -11.85 9.73
CA SER A 33 4.00 -11.08 9.03
C SER A 33 5.18 -10.72 9.93
N MET A 34 4.97 -10.54 11.24
CA MET A 34 6.07 -10.33 12.18
C MET A 34 6.93 -11.59 12.34
N GLU A 35 6.30 -12.77 12.41
CA GLU A 35 7.02 -14.05 12.40
C GLU A 35 7.84 -14.22 11.11
N ALA A 36 7.23 -14.00 9.95
CA ALA A 36 7.91 -14.07 8.67
C ALA A 36 9.08 -13.08 8.56
N LYS A 37 8.92 -11.87 9.12
CA LYS A 37 9.98 -10.86 9.20
C LYS A 37 11.21 -11.36 9.95
N THR A 38 11.05 -12.15 11.02
CA THR A 38 12.21 -12.71 11.76
C THR A 38 13.05 -13.65 10.89
N ARG A 39 12.46 -14.22 9.84
CA ARG A 39 13.13 -15.11 8.88
C ARG A 39 13.58 -14.40 7.60
N GLY A 40 13.41 -13.08 7.52
CA GLY A 40 13.66 -12.31 6.29
C GLY A 40 12.62 -12.52 5.18
N MET A 41 11.51 -13.22 5.49
CA MET A 41 10.42 -13.53 4.56
C MET A 41 9.21 -12.61 4.77
N GLY A 42 9.39 -11.46 5.44
CA GLY A 42 8.29 -10.55 5.65
C GLY A 42 8.66 -9.15 6.10
N VAL A 43 7.68 -8.25 6.03
CA VAL A 43 7.81 -6.86 6.44
C VAL A 43 6.55 -6.39 7.15
N VAL A 44 6.74 -5.64 8.23
CA VAL A 44 5.68 -4.92 8.93
C VAL A 44 6.06 -3.45 8.93
N GLY A 45 5.22 -2.60 8.33
CA GLY A 45 5.62 -1.22 8.05
C GLY A 45 4.52 -0.33 7.49
N SER A 46 4.91 0.86 7.05
CA SER A 46 4.05 1.70 6.22
C SER A 46 3.91 1.11 4.82
N THR A 47 2.96 1.65 4.06
CA THR A 47 2.85 1.42 2.62
C THR A 47 4.19 1.49 1.87
N GLN A 48 5.01 2.50 2.18
CA GLN A 48 6.32 2.65 1.54
C GLN A 48 7.26 1.50 1.89
N ASN A 49 7.25 1.03 3.14
CA ASN A 49 8.09 -0.10 3.55
C ASN A 49 7.71 -1.38 2.82
N ILE A 50 6.41 -1.62 2.59
CA ILE A 50 5.94 -2.76 1.81
C ILE A 50 6.44 -2.67 0.37
N LEU A 51 6.30 -1.50 -0.27
CA LEU A 51 6.80 -1.26 -1.62
C LEU A 51 8.33 -1.46 -1.72
N ASP A 52 9.09 -0.90 -0.79
CA ASP A 52 10.55 -1.02 -0.78
C ASP A 52 11.00 -2.47 -0.60
N PHE A 53 10.28 -3.24 0.22
CA PHE A 53 10.55 -4.66 0.44
C PHE A 53 10.33 -5.49 -0.82
N ILE A 54 9.20 -5.29 -1.52
CA ILE A 54 8.92 -5.97 -2.79
C ILE A 54 10.00 -5.63 -3.83
N LYS A 55 10.33 -4.33 -3.96
CA LYS A 55 11.38 -3.87 -4.88
C LYS A 55 12.75 -4.48 -4.56
N TYR A 56 13.07 -4.62 -3.28
CA TYR A 56 14.32 -5.22 -2.83
C TYR A 56 14.43 -6.68 -3.28
N HIS A 57 13.43 -7.50 -2.97
CA HIS A 57 13.46 -8.92 -3.34
C HIS A 57 13.41 -9.15 -4.85
N LEU A 58 12.58 -8.38 -5.56
CA LEU A 58 12.51 -8.46 -7.02
C LEU A 58 13.86 -8.11 -7.68
N LYS A 59 14.53 -7.04 -7.22
CA LYS A 59 15.87 -6.69 -7.72
C LYS A 59 16.89 -7.79 -7.45
N GLN A 60 16.89 -8.37 -6.26
CA GLN A 60 17.79 -9.48 -5.94
C GLN A 60 17.58 -10.68 -6.88
N THR A 61 16.32 -11.01 -7.20
CA THR A 61 16.00 -12.10 -8.13
C THR A 61 16.38 -11.76 -9.57
N LEU A 62 16.08 -10.55 -10.03
CA LEU A 62 16.47 -10.06 -11.36
C LEU A 62 18.00 -10.06 -11.53
N ASP A 63 18.75 -9.66 -10.50
CA ASP A 63 20.22 -9.65 -10.51
C ASP A 63 20.81 -11.06 -10.56
N ARG A 64 20.14 -12.05 -9.96
CA ARG A 64 20.54 -13.48 -10.02
C ARG A 64 20.33 -14.08 -11.42
N ASN A 65 19.33 -13.58 -12.16
CA ASN A 65 18.98 -14.02 -13.51
C ASN A 65 18.82 -15.54 -13.63
N VAL A 66 17.98 -16.11 -12.75
CA VAL A 66 17.56 -17.52 -12.77
C VAL A 66 16.04 -17.54 -12.74
N ASP A 67 15.44 -18.53 -13.40
CA ASP A 67 13.99 -18.72 -13.40
C ASP A 67 13.49 -18.84 -11.97
N ASP A 68 12.49 -18.03 -11.61
CA ASP A 68 12.01 -17.91 -10.23
C ASP A 68 10.55 -17.42 -10.21
N HIS A 69 9.84 -17.73 -9.13
CA HIS A 69 8.47 -17.31 -8.92
C HIS A 69 8.34 -16.69 -7.53
N LEU A 70 8.15 -15.37 -7.48
CA LEU A 70 8.04 -14.62 -6.23
C LEU A 70 6.59 -14.38 -5.88
N GLN A 71 6.16 -14.86 -4.71
CA GLN A 71 4.81 -14.65 -4.19
C GLN A 71 4.83 -13.65 -3.04
N PHE A 72 3.99 -12.61 -3.11
CA PHE A 72 3.86 -11.60 -2.07
C PHE A 72 2.41 -11.52 -1.58
N VAL A 73 2.18 -11.81 -0.29
CA VAL A 73 0.88 -11.69 0.36
C VAL A 73 0.76 -10.32 1.03
N LEU A 74 -0.31 -9.59 0.68
CA LEU A 74 -0.51 -8.20 1.07
C LEU A 74 -1.50 -8.03 2.23
N GLY A 75 -1.00 -7.75 3.43
CA GLY A 75 -1.80 -7.27 4.56
C GLY A 75 -1.94 -5.75 4.55
N THR A 76 -2.62 -5.17 3.57
CA THR A 76 -2.83 -3.71 3.46
C THR A 76 -4.16 -3.37 2.79
N GLU A 77 -4.45 -2.08 2.58
CA GLU A 77 -5.62 -1.65 1.83
C GLU A 77 -5.51 -2.01 0.34
N SER A 78 -6.62 -2.44 -0.29
CA SER A 78 -6.69 -2.81 -1.72
C SER A 78 -6.28 -1.69 -2.68
N GLY A 79 -6.39 -0.42 -2.23
CA GLY A 79 -5.94 0.74 -3.01
C GLY A 79 -4.45 0.69 -3.36
N MET A 80 -3.65 -0.11 -2.64
CA MET A 80 -2.23 -0.26 -2.89
C MET A 80 -1.88 -1.18 -4.06
N ILE A 81 -2.77 -2.08 -4.46
CA ILE A 81 -2.49 -3.11 -5.47
C ILE A 81 -2.02 -2.46 -6.77
N THR A 82 -2.73 -1.46 -7.28
CA THR A 82 -2.37 -0.78 -8.53
C THR A 82 -0.99 -0.14 -8.46
N SER A 83 -0.65 0.50 -7.34
CA SER A 83 0.66 1.15 -7.17
C SER A 83 1.80 0.12 -7.07
N ILE A 84 1.56 -1.00 -6.40
CA ILE A 84 2.51 -2.11 -6.30
C ILE A 84 2.75 -2.73 -7.67
N VAL A 85 1.69 -3.10 -8.39
CA VAL A 85 1.78 -3.70 -9.72
C VAL A 85 2.49 -2.77 -10.71
N ALA A 86 2.17 -1.47 -10.68
CA ALA A 86 2.86 -0.47 -11.50
C ALA A 86 4.36 -0.40 -11.18
N ALA A 87 4.73 -0.41 -9.91
CA ALA A 87 6.13 -0.38 -9.48
C ALA A 87 6.89 -1.66 -9.86
N VAL A 88 6.25 -2.83 -9.79
CA VAL A 88 6.82 -4.11 -10.22
C VAL A 88 7.04 -4.12 -11.74
N ARG A 89 6.05 -3.71 -12.53
CA ARG A 89 6.16 -3.59 -14.00
C ARG A 89 7.29 -2.66 -14.41
N GLN A 90 7.39 -1.49 -13.77
CA GLN A 90 8.48 -0.54 -14.03
C GLN A 90 9.87 -1.14 -13.76
N LEU A 91 10.00 -2.03 -12.77
CA LEU A 91 11.26 -2.72 -12.53
C LEU A 91 11.58 -3.72 -13.64
N PHE A 92 10.60 -4.52 -14.07
CA PHE A 92 10.78 -5.41 -15.23
C PHE A 92 11.20 -4.64 -16.48
N ASP A 93 10.47 -3.57 -16.85
CA ASP A 93 10.79 -2.74 -18.02
C ASP A 93 12.23 -2.21 -18.00
N SER A 94 12.74 -1.87 -16.81
CA SER A 94 14.10 -1.38 -16.64
C SER A 94 15.18 -2.47 -16.83
N TYR A 95 14.85 -3.75 -16.64
CA TYR A 95 15.76 -4.89 -16.79
C TYR A 95 15.65 -5.57 -18.16
N GLU A 96 14.44 -5.69 -18.72
CA GLU A 96 14.16 -6.27 -20.06
C GLU A 96 14.94 -5.56 -21.18
N SER A 97 15.30 -4.30 -20.99
CA SER A 97 16.14 -3.55 -21.91
C SER A 97 17.58 -4.09 -22.03
N SER A 98 17.96 -5.14 -21.27
CA SER A 98 19.39 -5.48 -21.05
C SER A 98 19.85 -6.93 -21.17
N LYS A 99 19.05 -7.96 -21.52
CA LYS A 99 19.52 -9.33 -21.87
C LYS A 99 18.40 -10.29 -22.30
N GLU A 100 18.77 -11.40 -22.97
CA GLU A 100 17.97 -12.63 -23.05
C GLU A 100 17.83 -13.17 -21.61
N GLY A 101 16.70 -12.87 -20.96
CA GLY A 101 16.51 -12.97 -19.51
C GLY A 101 15.89 -14.28 -19.04
N ALA A 102 16.12 -14.60 -17.77
CA ALA A 102 15.42 -15.68 -17.08
C ALA A 102 13.90 -15.40 -16.96
N SER A 103 13.10 -16.46 -16.91
CA SER A 103 11.65 -16.38 -16.72
C SER A 103 11.34 -16.13 -15.24
N ILE A 104 11.18 -14.86 -14.87
CA ILE A 104 10.84 -14.45 -13.51
C ILE A 104 9.37 -14.04 -13.44
N GLU A 105 8.60 -14.75 -12.62
CA GLU A 105 7.19 -14.47 -12.38
C GLU A 105 6.99 -13.84 -11.00
N VAL A 106 6.05 -12.89 -10.90
CA VAL A 106 5.70 -12.25 -9.64
C VAL A 106 4.20 -12.34 -9.42
N GLU A 107 3.79 -13.06 -8.38
CA GLU A 107 2.42 -13.16 -7.92
C GLU A 107 2.19 -12.19 -6.76
N ILE A 108 1.22 -11.29 -6.92
CA ILE A 108 0.78 -10.39 -5.86
C ILE A 108 -0.57 -10.88 -5.36
N VAL A 109 -0.57 -11.42 -4.14
CA VAL A 109 -1.73 -12.03 -3.50
C VAL A 109 -2.38 -11.01 -2.58
N PHE A 110 -3.62 -10.66 -2.88
CA PHE A 110 -4.44 -9.81 -2.02
C PHE A 110 -5.50 -10.65 -1.31
N PRO A 111 -5.26 -11.08 -0.06
CA PRO A 111 -6.18 -11.93 0.67
C PRO A 111 -7.45 -11.15 1.02
N VAL A 112 -8.60 -11.72 0.65
CA VAL A 112 -9.92 -11.23 1.03
C VAL A 112 -10.74 -12.35 1.65
N SER A 113 -11.65 -12.00 2.55
CA SER A 113 -12.71 -12.92 2.94
C SER A 113 -13.63 -13.18 1.74
N SER A 114 -14.21 -14.38 1.68
CA SER A 114 -15.25 -14.74 0.71
C SER A 114 -16.42 -13.75 0.69
N ASP A 115 -16.73 -13.14 1.83
CA ASP A 115 -17.85 -12.21 1.99
C ASP A 115 -17.58 -10.82 1.39
N ALA A 116 -16.36 -10.57 0.91
CA ALA A 116 -15.97 -9.30 0.33
C ALA A 116 -15.46 -9.42 -1.10
N ILE A 117 -16.12 -10.31 -1.84
CA ILE A 117 -15.88 -10.57 -3.24
C ILE A 117 -17.08 -10.10 -4.04
N SER A 118 -16.89 -9.12 -4.92
CA SER A 118 -17.94 -8.66 -5.84
C SER A 118 -17.88 -9.45 -7.14
N LYS A 119 -19.05 -9.89 -7.62
CA LYS A 119 -19.19 -10.48 -8.96
C LYS A 119 -19.49 -9.37 -9.96
N THR A 120 -18.74 -9.32 -11.04
CA THR A 120 -19.04 -8.46 -12.20
C THR A 120 -20.03 -9.21 -13.09
N SER A 121 -21.25 -8.69 -13.25
CA SER A 121 -22.20 -9.26 -14.22
C SER A 121 -21.70 -8.96 -15.63
N ILE A 122 -21.66 -10.00 -16.47
CA ILE A 122 -21.28 -9.89 -17.90
C ILE A 122 -22.40 -9.23 -18.73
N ASP A 123 -23.59 -9.06 -18.16
CA ASP A 123 -24.74 -8.43 -18.81
C ASP A 123 -24.80 -6.94 -18.46
N ASP A 124 -24.14 -6.10 -19.27
CA ASP A 124 -24.76 -4.87 -19.79
C ASP A 124 -23.86 -4.22 -20.86
N SER A 125 -24.50 -3.93 -21.99
CA SER A 125 -23.91 -3.54 -23.26
C SER A 125 -23.27 -2.14 -23.24
N HIS A 126 -21.98 -2.05 -22.97
CA HIS A 126 -21.17 -0.87 -23.35
C HIS A 126 -19.79 -1.30 -23.84
N HIS A 127 -19.69 -1.58 -25.15
CA HIS A 127 -18.41 -1.75 -25.85
C HIS A 127 -17.54 -0.50 -25.67
N PHE A 128 -16.61 -0.52 -24.71
CA PHE A 128 -15.51 0.43 -24.67
C PHE A 128 -14.41 -0.10 -25.58
N GLY A 129 -14.35 0.45 -26.79
CA GLY A 129 -13.32 0.10 -27.77
C GLY A 129 -11.93 0.47 -27.26
N SER A 130 -11.20 -0.52 -26.75
CA SER A 130 -9.75 -0.46 -26.56
C SER A 130 -9.22 -1.87 -26.38
N SER A 131 -8.07 -2.19 -26.96
CA SER A 131 -7.43 -3.52 -26.94
C SER A 131 -7.06 -4.06 -25.55
N VAL A 132 -7.35 -3.30 -24.48
CA VAL A 132 -7.22 -3.70 -23.07
C VAL A 132 -8.53 -4.30 -22.52
N ALA A 133 -9.65 -4.21 -23.26
CA ALA A 133 -10.96 -4.67 -22.83
C ALA A 133 -11.08 -6.20 -22.73
N ASN A 134 -10.38 -6.96 -23.59
CA ASN A 134 -10.50 -8.43 -23.63
C ASN A 134 -10.02 -9.12 -22.34
N ASP A 135 -9.01 -8.59 -21.65
CA ASP A 135 -8.51 -9.20 -20.40
C ASP A 135 -9.38 -8.85 -19.20
N LEU A 136 -10.02 -7.67 -19.21
CA LEU A 136 -10.94 -7.25 -18.15
C LEU A 136 -12.30 -7.98 -18.24
N GLU A 137 -12.73 -8.35 -19.44
CA GLU A 137 -13.95 -9.15 -19.68
C GLU A 137 -13.85 -10.58 -19.10
N GLN A 138 -12.64 -11.07 -18.78
CA GLN A 138 -12.43 -12.36 -18.11
C GLN A 138 -12.44 -12.28 -16.57
N ILE A 139 -12.39 -11.07 -16.00
CA ILE A 139 -12.39 -10.88 -14.55
C ILE A 139 -13.83 -10.93 -14.06
N SER A 140 -14.31 -12.14 -13.77
CA SER A 140 -15.65 -12.40 -13.20
C SER A 140 -15.81 -11.96 -11.73
N ILE A 141 -14.69 -11.63 -11.09
CA ILE A 141 -14.59 -11.42 -9.66
C ILE A 141 -13.63 -10.26 -9.37
N VAL A 142 -14.07 -9.31 -8.55
CA VAL A 142 -13.26 -8.18 -8.08
C VAL A 142 -13.17 -8.19 -6.54
N PRO A 143 -11.96 -8.14 -5.96
CA PRO A 143 -11.78 -7.98 -4.52
C PRO A 143 -12.37 -6.66 -4.02
N GLY A 144 -13.25 -6.73 -3.02
CA GLY A 144 -14.00 -5.58 -2.49
C GLY A 144 -15.51 -5.80 -2.57
N VAL A 145 -16.25 -5.13 -1.69
CA VAL A 145 -17.72 -5.08 -1.73
C VAL A 145 -18.21 -4.12 -2.81
N PHE A 146 -19.43 -4.31 -3.30
CA PHE A 146 -20.03 -3.47 -4.33
C PHE A 146 -20.15 -2.02 -3.83
N SER A 147 -19.99 -1.05 -4.75
CA SER A 147 -19.94 0.38 -4.43
C SER A 147 -21.02 0.80 -3.43
N GLY A 148 -20.60 1.37 -2.30
CA GLY A 148 -21.49 1.95 -1.28
C GLY A 148 -21.67 1.07 -0.03
N GLU A 149 -21.39 -0.23 -0.12
CA GLU A 149 -21.26 -1.06 1.08
C GLU A 149 -19.85 -0.81 1.65
N GLY A 150 -19.74 -0.37 2.91
CA GLY A 150 -18.44 -0.29 3.58
C GLY A 150 -17.97 -1.71 3.95
N CYS A 151 -16.67 -1.89 4.19
CA CYS A 151 -16.23 -3.14 4.79
C CYS A 151 -16.85 -3.24 6.21
N SER A 152 -17.60 -4.32 6.47
CA SER A 152 -18.21 -4.62 7.78
C SER A 152 -17.15 -4.62 8.89
N ILE A 153 -17.57 -4.39 10.15
CA ILE A 153 -16.70 -4.54 11.34
C ILE A 153 -16.11 -5.96 11.48
N HIS A 154 -16.77 -6.95 10.86
CA HIS A 154 -16.30 -8.34 10.79
C HIS A 154 -15.19 -8.53 9.74
N GLY A 155 -15.00 -7.53 8.86
CA GLY A 155 -13.80 -7.31 8.06
C GLY A 155 -13.55 -8.37 7.00
N GLY A 156 -14.11 -8.18 5.81
CA GLY A 156 -13.85 -9.04 4.67
C GLY A 156 -13.00 -8.42 3.56
N CYS A 157 -13.10 -7.11 3.33
CA CYS A 157 -12.22 -6.36 2.45
C CYS A 157 -11.40 -5.36 3.25
N ALA A 158 -10.19 -5.08 2.79
CA ALA A 158 -9.45 -3.90 3.22
C ALA A 158 -9.69 -2.76 2.22
N SER A 159 -10.91 -2.24 2.16
CA SER A 159 -11.27 -1.07 1.34
C SER A 159 -11.88 0.01 2.22
N CYS A 160 -11.26 1.20 2.27
CA CYS A 160 -11.81 2.31 3.03
C CYS A 160 -12.90 3.04 2.21
N PRO A 161 -14.19 2.99 2.61
CA PRO A 161 -15.27 3.62 1.83
C PRO A 161 -15.05 5.12 1.65
N TYR A 162 -14.49 5.79 2.65
CA TYR A 162 -14.20 7.23 2.58
C TYR A 162 -13.17 7.58 1.50
N MET A 163 -12.14 6.74 1.32
CA MET A 163 -11.13 6.94 0.28
C MET A 163 -11.70 6.69 -1.12
N LYS A 164 -12.75 5.87 -1.24
CA LYS A 164 -13.41 5.49 -2.49
C LYS A 164 -14.59 6.42 -2.87
N MET A 165 -14.89 7.44 -2.05
CA MET A 165 -15.87 8.46 -2.40
C MET A 165 -15.41 9.35 -3.58
N ASN A 166 -14.11 9.37 -3.88
CA ASN A 166 -13.59 10.08 -5.03
C ASN A 166 -13.82 9.26 -6.30
N SER A 167 -14.67 9.75 -7.20
CA SER A 167 -14.92 9.15 -8.51
C SER A 167 -14.28 9.96 -9.64
N LEU A 168 -13.97 9.31 -10.75
CA LEU A 168 -13.45 9.97 -11.96
C LEU A 168 -14.46 11.00 -12.52
N GLU A 169 -15.74 10.67 -12.50
CA GLU A 169 -16.80 11.58 -12.95
C GLU A 169 -16.87 12.84 -12.09
N SER A 170 -16.81 12.67 -10.76
CA SER A 170 -16.77 13.79 -9.81
C SER A 170 -15.54 14.66 -10.04
N LEU A 171 -14.38 14.06 -10.31
CA LEU A 171 -13.15 14.79 -10.65
C LEU A 171 -13.32 15.61 -11.92
N PHE A 172 -13.86 15.04 -13.01
CA PHE A 172 -14.09 15.78 -14.25
C PHE A 172 -15.06 16.94 -14.08
N LYS A 173 -16.14 16.76 -13.31
CA LYS A 173 -17.09 17.83 -12.98
C LYS A 173 -16.38 19.00 -12.28
N ILE A 174 -15.47 18.72 -11.35
CA ILE A 174 -14.67 19.76 -10.67
C ILE A 174 -13.68 20.42 -11.65
N CYS A 175 -12.98 19.65 -12.47
CA CYS A 175 -12.02 20.18 -13.45
C CYS A 175 -12.68 21.12 -14.47
N GLN A 176 -13.91 20.82 -14.91
CA GLN A 176 -14.67 21.67 -15.82
C GLN A 176 -15.10 23.00 -15.19
N GLN A 177 -15.13 23.09 -13.86
CA GLN A 177 -15.44 24.30 -13.12
C GLN A 177 -14.19 25.14 -12.80
N LEU A 178 -13.01 24.75 -13.31
CA LEU A 178 -11.75 25.44 -13.06
C LEU A 178 -11.13 26.01 -14.36
N PRO A 179 -10.61 27.26 -14.35
CA PRO A 179 -10.80 28.29 -13.33
C PRO A 179 -12.22 28.89 -13.45
N GLY A 180 -13.03 28.73 -12.41
CA GLY A 180 -14.42 29.17 -12.44
C GLY A 180 -14.55 30.68 -12.19
N GLU A 181 -15.13 31.40 -13.13
CA GLU A 181 -15.46 32.83 -12.98
C GLU A 181 -16.49 33.06 -11.86
N ASP A 182 -17.35 32.07 -11.58
CA ASP A 182 -18.51 32.17 -10.68
C ASP A 182 -18.23 31.78 -9.22
N ASN A 183 -16.97 31.48 -8.86
CA ASN A 183 -16.57 31.12 -7.49
C ASN A 183 -17.43 30.00 -6.84
N SER A 184 -18.06 29.14 -7.65
CA SER A 184 -19.02 28.11 -7.23
C SER A 184 -18.43 27.07 -6.27
N LEU A 185 -17.10 26.88 -6.32
CA LEU A 185 -16.36 25.99 -5.44
C LEU A 185 -16.06 26.57 -4.05
N SER A 186 -16.30 27.87 -3.83
CA SER A 186 -16.04 28.53 -2.54
C SER A 186 -16.81 27.92 -1.37
N VAL A 187 -18.01 27.38 -1.62
CA VAL A 187 -18.84 26.71 -0.61
C VAL A 187 -18.20 25.42 -0.09
N TYR A 188 -17.34 24.78 -0.89
CA TYR A 188 -16.60 23.56 -0.52
C TYR A 188 -15.22 23.87 0.07
N GLN A 189 -14.85 25.14 0.20
CA GLN A 189 -13.60 25.52 0.83
C GLN A 189 -13.59 25.04 2.28
N ALA A 190 -12.57 24.26 2.64
CA ALA A 190 -12.41 23.80 4.02
C ALA A 190 -12.35 25.01 4.97
N SER A 191 -13.31 25.08 5.88
CA SER A 191 -13.38 26.13 6.90
C SER A 191 -12.09 26.16 7.70
N ARG A 192 -11.48 27.35 7.85
CA ARG A 192 -10.36 27.52 8.78
C ARG A 192 -10.82 27.20 10.19
N LEU A 193 -10.13 26.29 10.86
CA LEU A 193 -10.39 25.91 12.25
C LEU A 193 -9.98 27.06 13.19
N ASN A 194 -10.82 28.09 13.28
CA ASN A 194 -10.68 29.21 14.22
C ASN A 194 -11.20 28.87 15.63
N ALA A 195 -11.64 27.64 15.85
CA ALA A 195 -12.08 27.15 17.14
C ALA A 195 -10.93 27.26 18.16
N LYS A 196 -11.27 27.67 19.38
CA LYS A 196 -10.35 27.73 20.50
C LYS A 196 -10.59 26.57 21.45
N THR A 197 -9.52 26.05 22.03
CA THR A 197 -9.55 25.11 23.15
C THR A 197 -10.12 25.80 24.39
N SER A 198 -10.48 25.03 25.42
CA SER A 198 -10.89 25.54 26.73
C SER A 198 -9.85 26.46 27.39
N LEU A 199 -8.59 26.37 26.97
CA LEU A 199 -7.46 27.18 27.43
C LEU A 199 -7.18 28.41 26.54
N GLY A 200 -8.03 28.70 25.54
CA GLY A 200 -7.93 29.90 24.71
C GLY A 200 -6.97 29.81 23.51
N LYS A 201 -6.16 28.75 23.39
CA LYS A 201 -5.32 28.48 22.20
C LYS A 201 -6.17 28.03 21.00
N LEU A 202 -5.74 28.33 19.78
CA LEU A 202 -6.39 27.82 18.55
C LEU A 202 -6.23 26.29 18.45
N VAL A 203 -7.29 25.60 18.06
CA VAL A 203 -7.26 24.13 17.84
C VAL A 203 -6.23 23.76 16.78
N ALA A 204 -6.11 24.54 15.71
CA ALA A 204 -5.09 24.33 14.69
C ALA A 204 -3.66 24.43 15.24
N GLU A 205 -3.39 25.41 16.11
CA GLU A 205 -2.07 25.59 16.73
C GLU A 205 -1.71 24.40 17.61
N VAL A 206 -2.62 24.01 18.50
CA VAL A 206 -2.43 22.86 19.39
C VAL A 206 -2.31 21.55 18.60
N GLY A 207 -3.07 21.40 17.52
CA GLY A 207 -2.98 20.22 16.64
C GLY A 207 -1.67 20.15 15.85
N CYS A 208 -1.05 21.29 15.54
CA CYS A 208 0.23 21.34 14.84
C CYS A 208 1.44 21.03 15.75
N GLU A 209 1.36 21.32 17.05
CA GLU A 209 2.44 21.03 18.02
C GLU A 209 2.98 19.57 17.90
N PRO A 210 2.15 18.51 18.04
CA PRO A 210 2.65 17.12 17.95
C PRO A 210 3.23 16.76 16.57
N ILE A 211 2.69 17.34 15.48
CA ILE A 211 3.21 17.11 14.13
C ILE A 211 4.63 17.66 13.99
N LEU A 212 4.87 18.87 14.51
CA LEU A 212 6.19 19.50 14.50
C LEU A 212 7.18 18.76 15.41
N HIS A 213 6.73 18.31 16.58
CA HIS A 213 7.55 17.47 17.47
C HIS A 213 7.95 16.15 16.81
N MET A 214 7.00 15.46 16.17
CA MET A 214 7.27 14.22 15.43
C MET A 214 8.31 14.46 14.32
N ARG A 215 8.13 15.51 13.51
CA ARG A 215 9.07 15.87 12.44
C ARG A 215 10.47 16.17 12.98
N HIS A 216 10.56 16.96 14.05
CA HIS A 216 11.83 17.28 14.68
C HIS A 216 12.51 16.02 15.25
N PHE A 217 11.75 15.12 15.89
CA PHE A 217 12.26 13.85 16.40
C PHE A 217 12.83 12.96 15.28
N GLN A 218 12.10 12.81 14.17
CA GLN A 218 12.55 12.02 13.02
C GLN A 218 13.82 12.60 12.39
N ALA A 219 13.90 13.92 12.22
CA ALA A 219 15.08 14.60 11.67
C ALA A 219 16.33 14.41 12.56
N ARG A 220 16.17 14.56 13.88
CA ARG A 220 17.26 14.36 14.84
C ARG A 220 17.74 12.91 14.89
N ARG A 221 16.82 11.94 14.82
CA ARG A 221 17.17 10.51 14.74
C ARG A 221 18.01 10.21 13.49
N ALA A 222 17.61 10.75 12.34
CA ALA A 222 18.34 10.58 11.09
C ALA A 222 19.73 11.27 11.11
N GLN A 223 19.89 12.35 11.88
CA GLN A 223 21.20 12.98 12.10
C GLN A 223 22.09 12.11 12.99
N LEU A 224 21.59 11.66 14.14
CA LEU A 224 22.33 10.79 15.05
C LEU A 224 22.77 9.48 14.38
N GLN A 225 21.93 8.87 13.55
CA GLN A 225 22.27 7.67 12.79
C GLN A 225 23.41 7.89 11.79
N ARG A 226 23.48 9.08 11.17
CA ARG A 226 24.58 9.46 10.26
C ARG A 226 25.88 9.74 11.00
N ASP A 227 25.79 10.32 12.20
CA ASP A 227 26.95 10.59 13.05
C ASP A 227 27.56 9.28 13.61
N THR A 228 26.73 8.27 13.89
CA THR A 228 27.18 6.94 14.32
C THR A 228 27.69 6.06 13.16
N SER A 229 27.22 6.24 11.92
CA SER A 229 27.70 5.45 10.78
C SER A 229 28.95 6.02 10.11
N SER A 230 29.28 7.29 10.38
CA SER A 230 30.53 7.94 9.96
C SER A 230 31.69 7.73 10.95
N SER A 231 31.43 7.16 12.12
CA SER A 231 32.46 6.73 13.09
C SER A 231 32.69 5.21 12.98
N SER A 232 33.54 4.79 12.04
CA SER A 232 34.12 3.43 12.08
C SER A 232 34.89 3.20 13.39
N PRO A 233 34.94 1.97 13.93
CA PRO A 233 35.53 1.71 15.22
C PRO A 233 37.02 2.01 15.15
N ILE A 234 37.50 2.89 16.05
CA ILE A 234 38.92 2.99 16.32
C ILE A 234 39.34 1.61 16.79
N ALA A 235 40.10 0.93 15.94
CA ALA A 235 40.80 -0.30 16.26
C ALA A 235 41.54 -0.07 17.59
N SER A 236 41.13 -0.80 18.63
CA SER A 236 41.90 -0.89 19.85
C SER A 236 43.20 -1.64 19.53
N GLN A 237 44.20 -0.90 19.06
CA GLN A 237 45.59 -1.26 19.29
C GLN A 237 45.83 -1.19 20.80
N VAL A 238 45.74 -2.33 21.47
CA VAL A 238 46.47 -2.53 22.71
C VAL A 238 47.68 -3.37 22.35
N VAL A 239 48.81 -2.66 22.29
CA VAL A 239 50.17 -3.18 22.20
C VAL A 239 50.56 -3.73 23.58
N CYS A 240 51.12 -4.94 23.58
CA CYS A 240 51.84 -5.65 24.65
C CYS A 240 51.09 -5.92 25.97
#